data_AF-A0A354DK76-F1
#
_entry.id   AF-A0A354DK76-F1
#
_cell.length_a   1.000
_cell.length_b   1.000
_cell.length_c   1.000
_cell.angle_alpha   90.00
_cell.angle_beta   90.00
_cell.angle_gamma   90.00
#
_symmetry.space_group_name_H-M   'P 1'
#
loop_
_entity.id
_entity.type
_entity.pdbx_description
1 polymer ?
#
loop_
_entity_poly.entity_id
_entity_poly.type
_entity_poly.pdbx_seq_one_letter_code
_entity_poly.pdbx_strand_id
1 'polypeptide(L)' 'MALLRFRKTGEEIKNNQEIGEFLNTLGVLFETWDSEKLPATLKNKFVLTDEEKEQVLLTYQEEIADLAQRRGYVQWDLV' A
#
# COMPACT_ATOMS: atom_id res chain seq x y z
N MET A 1 5.13 3.33 7.14
CA MET A 1 4.42 4.15 8.16
C MET A 1 3.68 5.25 7.46
N ALA A 2 2.40 5.44 7.80
CA ALA A 2 1.60 6.56 7.31
C ALA A 2 1.58 7.69 8.34
N LEU A 3 1.27 8.91 7.90
CA LEU A 3 1.03 10.06 8.78
C LEU A 3 -0.27 10.70 8.33
N LEU A 4 -1.18 10.90 9.27
CA LEU A 4 -2.45 11.59 9.01
C LEU A 4 -2.34 13.02 9.53
N ARG A 5 -2.61 14.00 8.66
CA ARG A 5 -2.55 15.42 9.02
C ARG A 5 -3.89 16.11 8.77
N PHE A 6 -4.45 16.70 9.81
CA PHE A 6 -5.69 17.46 9.73
C PHE A 6 -5.43 18.84 9.12
N ARG A 7 -6.05 19.13 7.97
CA ARG A 7 -5.85 20.40 7.25
C ARG A 7 -6.27 21.64 8.05
N LYS A 8 -7.33 21.52 8.87
CA LYS A 8 -7.90 22.66 9.61
C LYS A 8 -7.15 22.97 10.90
N THR A 9 -6.80 21.94 11.67
CA THR A 9 -6.17 22.10 12.99
C THR A 9 -4.64 21.98 12.94
N GLY A 10 -4.10 21.38 11.87
CA GLY A 10 -2.67 21.08 11.76
C GLY A 10 -2.22 19.89 12.59
N GLU A 11 -3.14 19.23 13.29
CA GLU A 11 -2.84 18.05 14.12
C GLU A 11 -2.36 16.88 13.28
N GLU A 12 -1.48 16.08 13.87
CA GLU A 12 -0.86 14.92 13.21
C GLU A 12 -1.06 13.66 14.05
N ILE A 13 -1.52 12.59 13.41
CA ILE A 13 -1.55 11.24 13.98
C ILE A 13 -0.45 10.42 13.30
N LYS A 14 0.42 9.82 14.11
CA LYS A 14 1.55 8.99 13.67
C LYS A 14 1.41 7.52 14.05
N ASN A 15 0.45 7.20 14.92
CA ASN A 15 0.17 5.84 15.34
C ASN A 15 -0.64 5.11 14.26
N ASN A 16 -0.08 4.04 13.69
CA ASN A 16 -0.75 3.28 12.63
C ASN A 16 -2.12 2.71 13.07
N GLN A 17 -2.30 2.39 14.35
CA GLN A 17 -3.60 1.90 14.86
C GLN A 17 -4.65 3.01 14.82
N GLU A 18 -4.33 4.17 15.38
CA GLU A 18 -5.23 5.34 15.37
C GLU A 18 -5.52 5.82 13.95
N ILE A 19 -4.53 5.77 13.04
CA ILE A 19 -4.72 6.06 11.62
C ILE A 19 -5.71 5.07 11.00
N GLY A 20 -5.53 3.77 11.24
CA GLY A 20 -6.42 2.73 10.72
C GLY A 20 -7.85 2.88 11.22
N GLU A 21 -8.03 3.11 12.52
CA GLU A 21 -9.35 3.36 13.13
C GLU A 21 -10.01 4.60 12.53
N PHE A 22 -9.28 5.71 12.42
CA PHE A 22 -9.80 6.95 11.85
C PHE A 22 -10.18 6.78 10.37
N LEU A 23 -9.31 6.17 9.56
CA LEU A 23 -9.58 5.94 8.14
C LEU A 23 -10.78 5.00 7.95
N ASN A 24 -10.94 4.00 8.81
CA ASN A 24 -12.10 3.11 8.79
C ASN A 24 -13.43 3.88 9.04
N THR A 25 -13.44 4.91 9.90
CA THR A 25 -14.64 5.77 10.08
C THR A 25 -15.03 6.52 8.81
N LEU A 26 -14.08 6.80 7.93
CA LEU A 26 -14.29 7.45 6.64
C LEU A 26 -14.54 6.44 5.50
N GLY A 27 -14.59 5.14 5.80
CA GLY A 27 -14.68 4.07 4.81
C GLY A 27 -13.42 3.89 3.96
N VAL A 28 -12.29 4.46 4.40
CA VAL A 28 -10.99 4.34 3.72
C VAL A 28 -10.26 3.12 4.24
N LEU A 29 -9.96 2.17 3.35
CA LEU A 29 -9.16 1.00 3.69
C LEU A 29 -7.69 1.40 3.87
N PHE A 30 -7.10 0.97 4.98
CA PHE A 30 -5.69 1.13 5.26
C PHE A 30 -5.09 -0.21 5.65
N GLU A 31 -4.14 -0.68 4.86
CA GLU A 31 -3.39 -1.90 5.12
C GLU A 31 -1.89 -1.57 5.04
N THR A 32 -1.11 -2.21 5.92
CA THR A 32 0.35 -2.13 5.88
C THR A 32 0.87 -3.47 5.40
N TRP A 33 1.46 -3.48 4.21
CA TRP A 33 2.13 -4.65 3.68
C TRP A 33 3.62 -4.61 4.02
N ASP A 34 4.25 -5.78 4.01
CA ASP A 34 5.67 -5.90 4.34
C ASP A 34 6.54 -5.47 3.16
N SER A 35 7.14 -4.27 3.28
CA SER A 35 8.05 -3.74 2.26
C SER A 35 9.42 -4.42 2.21
N GLU A 36 9.72 -5.29 3.19
CA GLU A 36 10.95 -6.07 3.19
C GLU A 36 10.94 -7.18 2.15
N LYS A 37 9.76 -7.66 1.72
CA LYS A 37 9.59 -8.65 0.66
C LYS A 37 10.19 -8.21 -0.68
N LEU A 38 10.24 -6.90 -0.94
CA LEU A 38 10.77 -6.38 -2.19
C LEU A 38 12.30 -6.56 -2.27
N PRO A 39 12.85 -7.10 -3.38
CA PRO A 39 14.28 -7.19 -3.60
C PRO A 39 14.99 -5.83 -3.49
N ALA A 40 16.17 -5.80 -2.89
CA ALA A 40 16.95 -4.57 -2.69
C ALA A 40 17.32 -3.86 -4.01
N THR A 41 17.44 -4.62 -5.11
CA THR A 41 17.70 -4.09 -6.46
C THR A 41 16.53 -3.28 -7.03
N LEU A 42 15.31 -3.54 -6.57
CA LEU A 42 14.09 -2.85 -6.97
C LEU A 42 13.72 -1.72 -5.99
N LYS A 43 14.28 -1.72 -4.77
CA LYS A 43 14.10 -0.62 -3.81
C LYS A 43 14.71 0.67 -4.35
N ASN A 44 13.95 1.76 -4.31
CA ASN A 44 14.33 3.08 -4.84
C ASN A 44 14.64 3.12 -6.34
N LYS A 45 14.16 2.14 -7.11
CA LYS A 45 14.22 2.17 -8.57
C LYS A 45 12.95 2.82 -9.11
N PHE A 46 13.13 3.84 -9.95
CA PHE A 46 12.02 4.64 -10.52
C PHE A 46 11.77 4.38 -12.01
N VAL A 47 12.70 3.70 -12.67
CA VAL A 47 12.57 3.29 -14.08
C VAL A 47 12.71 1.78 -14.11
N LEU A 48 11.58 1.08 -14.21
CA LEU A 48 11.52 -0.38 -14.23
C LEU A 48 11.30 -0.89 -15.65
N THR A 49 11.93 -2.00 -16.00
CA THR A 49 11.57 -2.78 -17.20
C THR A 49 10.28 -3.55 -16.94
N ASP A 50 9.64 -4.06 -18.00
CA ASP A 50 8.41 -4.86 -17.86
C ASP A 50 8.61 -6.11 -16.98
N GLU A 51 9.77 -6.75 -17.09
CA GLU A 51 10.18 -7.89 -16.26
C GLU A 51 10.27 -7.51 -14.78
N GLU A 52 10.81 -6.32 -14.48
CA GLU A 52 10.94 -5.83 -13.11
C GLU A 52 9.59 -5.42 -12.53
N LYS A 53 8.69 -4.87 -13.35
CA LYS A 53 7.31 -4.61 -12.96
C LYS A 53 6.60 -5.90 -12.59
N GLU A 54 6.72 -6.93 -13.43
CA GLU A 54 6.16 -8.25 -13.15
C GLU A 54 6.72 -8.84 -11.86
N GLN A 55 8.03 -8.69 -11.63
CA GLN A 55 8.67 -9.13 -10.38
C GLN A 55 8.09 -8.43 -9.14
N VAL A 56 7.80 -7.13 -9.21
CA VAL A 56 7.12 -6.40 -8.10
C VAL A 56 5.72 -6.96 -7.88
N LEU A 57 4.94 -7.16 -8.95
CA LEU A 57 3.57 -7.68 -8.86
C LEU A 57 3.55 -9.10 -8.27
N LEU A 58 4.47 -9.96 -8.69
CA LEU A 58 4.61 -11.32 -8.16
C LEU A 58 4.99 -11.33 -6.67
N THR A 59 5.83 -10.38 -6.23
CA THR A 59 6.26 -10.27 -4.82
C THR A 59 5.08 -10.05 -3.87
N TYR A 60 4.05 -9.33 -4.31
CA TYR A 60 2.86 -9.00 -3.51
C TYR A 60 1.59 -9.70 -4.01
N GLN A 61 1.74 -10.77 -4.80
CA GLN A 61 0.61 -11.43 -5.45
C GLN A 61 -0.43 -11.94 -4.44
N GLU A 62 0.02 -12.48 -3.30
CA GLU A 62 -0.87 -12.99 -2.25
C GLU A 62 -1.73 -11.88 -1.65
N GLU A 63 -1.12 -10.74 -1.29
CA GLU A 63 -1.82 -9.59 -0.72
C GLU A 63 -2.76 -8.94 -1.73
N ILE A 64 -2.32 -8.80 -2.97
CA ILE A 64 -3.14 -8.25 -4.06
C ILE A 64 -4.35 -9.17 -4.31
N ALA A 65 -4.15 -10.50 -4.32
CA ALA A 65 -5.22 -11.47 -4.52
C ALA A 65 -6.23 -11.48 -3.35
N ASP A 66 -5.78 -11.41 -2.10
CA ASP A 66 -6.66 -11.29 -0.92
C ASP A 66 -7.50 -10.01 -0.99
N LEU A 67 -6.85 -8.88 -1.28
CA LEU A 67 -7.52 -7.59 -1.41
C LEU A 67 -8.53 -7.60 -2.56
N ALA A 68 -8.15 -8.16 -3.70
CA ALA A 68 -9.00 -8.30 -4.87
C ALA A 68 -10.22 -9.17 -4.58
N GLN A 69 -10.05 -10.30 -3.90
CA GLN A 69 -11.15 -11.18 -3.52
C GLN A 69 -12.12 -10.51 -2.54
N ARG A 70 -11.60 -9.77 -1.55
CA ARG A 70 -12.41 -9.09 -0.52
C ARG A 70 -13.23 -7.92 -1.07
N ARG A 71 -12.75 -7.28 -2.15
CA ARG A 71 -13.36 -6.05 -2.69
C ARG A 71 -13.90 -6.17 -4.12
N GLY A 72 -13.68 -7.31 -4.77
CA GLY A 72 -14.09 -7.54 -6.15
C GLY A 72 -13.23 -6.81 -7.19
N TYR A 73 -11.95 -6.55 -6.89
CA TYR A 73 -11.03 -6.02 -7.90
C TYR A 73 -10.63 -7.10 -8.90
N VAL A 74 -10.45 -6.72 -10.18
CA VAL A 74 -10.23 -7.68 -11.27
C VAL A 74 -8.89 -7.47 -11.97
N GLN A 75 -8.36 -6.25 -11.98
CA GLN A 75 -7.12 -5.90 -12.66
C GLN A 75 -6.29 -4.95 -11.80
N TRP A 76 -4.97 -5.09 -11.89
CA TRP A 76 -3.97 -4.25 -11.23
C TRP A 76 -2.73 -4.13 -12.13
N ASP A 77 -2.04 -3.01 -12.05
CA ASP A 77 -0.86 -2.68 -12.85
C ASP A 77 0.07 -1.72 -12.08
N LEU A 78 1.28 -1.51 -12.58
CA LEU A 78 2.34 -0.68 -11.98
C LEU A 78 2.70 0.50 -12.89
N VAL A 79 2.50 1.72 -12.35
CA VAL A 79 2.72 3.01 -13.04
C VAL A 79 4.06 3.62 -12.67
#